data_AF-A0A7J8LBL9-F1
#
_entry.id   AF-A0A7J8LBL9-F1
#
_cell.length_a   1.000
_cell.length_b   1.000
_cell.length_c   1.000
_cell.angle_alpha   90.00
_cell.angle_beta   90.00
_cell.angle_gamma   90.00
#
_symmetry.space_group_name_H-M   'P 1'
#
loop_
_entity.id
_entity.type
_entity.pdbx_description
1 polymer ?
#
loop_
_entity_poly.entity_id
_entity_poly.type
_entity_poly.pdbx_seq_one_letter_code
_entity_poly.pdbx_strand_id
1 'polypeptide(L)'
;NSFEFTKNNIYGTHVLLEACKVTGQIRRFIHVSTDEVYGETDEDAVVGNHEASQLLPTNPYSATKAGAEMLVMAYGRSYGLPVITTRGNNVYGPNQFPEKLIPKFILLAMRGETLPIHGDGSNVRSYLYCEDVAEAFEVILHKGEVGHVYNIGTKKERRVIDVAKDICKLFSMDPETSIK
;
A
#
# COMPACT_ATOMS: atom_id res chain seq x y z
N ASN A 1 -1.91 15.18 -10.57
CA ASN A 1 -2.43 14.92 -11.93
C ASN A 1 -2.84 13.45 -12.00
N SER A 2 -4.14 13.14 -12.04
CA SER A 2 -4.64 11.75 -12.02
C SER A 2 -4.40 10.97 -13.32
N PHE A 3 -4.19 11.66 -14.46
CA PHE A 3 -3.91 11.00 -15.74
C PHE A 3 -2.60 10.19 -15.72
N GLU A 4 -1.59 10.70 -15.01
CA GLU A 4 -0.31 9.99 -14.86
C GLU A 4 -0.48 8.67 -14.07
N PHE A 5 -1.39 8.63 -13.09
CA PHE A 5 -1.71 7.37 -12.40
C PHE A 5 -2.30 6.34 -13.36
N THR A 6 -3.24 6.74 -14.22
CA THR A 6 -3.81 5.83 -15.23
C THR A 6 -2.74 5.32 -16.19
N LYS A 7 -1.90 6.21 -16.72
CA LYS A 7 -0.84 5.86 -17.67
C LYS A 7 0.16 4.88 -17.06
N ASN A 8 0.59 5.10 -15.82
CA ASN A 8 1.60 4.25 -15.20
C ASN A 8 0.99 2.97 -14.61
N ASN A 9 -0.08 3.08 -13.82
CA ASN A 9 -0.65 1.94 -13.08
C ASN A 9 -1.41 1.00 -14.01
N ILE A 10 -2.25 1.51 -14.91
CA ILE A 10 -3.08 0.67 -15.80
C ILE A 10 -2.29 0.33 -17.06
N TYR A 11 -1.93 1.33 -17.86
CA TYR A 11 -1.29 1.08 -19.15
C TYR A 11 0.09 0.42 -18.97
N GLY A 12 0.91 0.87 -18.02
CA GLY A 12 2.18 0.22 -17.69
C GLY A 12 2.03 -1.26 -17.29
N THR A 13 1.08 -1.58 -16.40
CA THR A 13 0.79 -2.98 -16.02
C THR A 13 0.33 -3.79 -17.24
N HIS A 14 -0.53 -3.24 -18.09
CA HIS A 14 -1.02 -3.90 -19.29
C HIS A 14 0.12 -4.23 -20.28
N VAL A 15 1.07 -3.31 -20.47
CA VAL A 15 2.26 -3.54 -21.30
C VAL A 15 3.08 -4.72 -20.76
N LEU A 16 3.30 -4.78 -19.44
CA LEU A 16 4.02 -5.90 -18.84
C LEU A 16 3.27 -7.23 -18.98
N LEU A 17 1.95 -7.23 -18.81
CA LEU A 17 1.11 -8.42 -18.99
C LEU A 17 1.18 -8.96 -20.42
N GLU A 18 1.07 -8.09 -21.43
CA GLU A 18 1.23 -8.49 -22.84
C GLU A 18 2.65 -9.01 -23.13
N ALA A 19 3.69 -8.37 -22.61
CA ALA A 19 5.05 -8.87 -22.76
C ALA A 19 5.23 -10.26 -22.12
N CYS A 20 4.67 -10.50 -20.94
CA CYS A 20 4.71 -11.80 -20.28
C CYS A 20 3.97 -12.88 -21.09
N LYS A 21 2.80 -12.54 -21.64
CA LYS A 21 2.01 -13.42 -22.51
C LYS A 21 2.75 -13.77 -23.80
N VAL A 22 3.36 -12.78 -24.47
CA VAL A 22 4.12 -13.00 -25.72
C VAL A 22 5.36 -13.86 -25.48
N THR A 23 6.08 -13.64 -24.37
CA THR A 23 7.29 -14.41 -24.09
C THR A 23 7.00 -15.83 -23.64
N GLY A 24 5.89 -16.07 -22.93
CA GLY A 24 5.48 -17.40 -22.45
C GLY A 24 6.45 -18.06 -21.46
N GLN A 25 7.47 -17.34 -20.99
CA GLN A 25 8.56 -17.88 -20.16
C GLN A 25 8.47 -17.47 -18.69
N ILE A 26 7.58 -16.53 -18.37
CA ILE A 26 7.41 -16.01 -17.02
C ILE A 26 6.70 -17.06 -16.17
N ARG A 27 7.34 -17.45 -15.05
CA ARG A 27 6.81 -18.45 -14.13
C ARG A 27 5.89 -17.85 -13.07
N ARG A 28 6.09 -16.58 -12.72
CA ARG A 28 5.26 -15.82 -11.77
C ARG A 28 5.27 -14.34 -12.16
N PHE A 29 4.08 -13.76 -12.28
CA PHE A 29 3.88 -12.32 -12.39
C PHE A 29 3.24 -11.82 -11.10
N ILE A 30 4.03 -11.19 -10.23
CA ILE A 30 3.55 -10.70 -8.94
C ILE A 30 3.18 -9.22 -9.07
N HIS A 31 1.88 -8.93 -8.97
CA HIS A 31 1.36 -7.57 -9.03
C HIS A 31 1.21 -6.98 -7.64
N VAL A 32 1.91 -5.85 -7.41
CA VAL A 32 1.88 -5.14 -6.12
C VAL A 32 0.83 -4.04 -6.14
N SER A 33 -0.23 -4.28 -5.38
CA SER A 33 -1.35 -3.38 -5.15
C SER A 33 -1.38 -2.87 -3.69
N THR A 34 -2.49 -2.28 -3.29
CA THR A 34 -2.68 -1.58 -2.01
C THR A 34 -4.02 -1.98 -1.37
N ASP A 35 -4.15 -1.89 -0.05
CA ASP A 35 -5.41 -2.08 0.66
C ASP A 35 -6.48 -1.03 0.28
N GLU A 36 -6.09 0.15 -0.21
CA GLU A 36 -7.03 1.20 -0.66
C GLU A 36 -7.96 0.73 -1.79
N VAL A 37 -7.65 -0.37 -2.49
CA VAL A 37 -8.54 -0.95 -3.50
C VAL A 37 -9.84 -1.49 -2.90
N TYR A 38 -9.86 -1.83 -1.62
CA TYR A 38 -11.07 -2.22 -0.90
C TYR A 38 -11.96 -1.03 -0.53
N GLY A 39 -11.42 0.19 -0.50
CA GLY A 39 -12.11 1.38 -0.02
C GLY A 39 -11.95 1.61 1.48
N GLU A 40 -12.93 2.27 2.07
CA GLU A 40 -12.97 2.51 3.53
C GLU A 40 -13.21 1.19 4.26
N THR A 41 -12.45 0.99 5.35
CA THR A 41 -12.66 -0.15 6.24
C THR A 41 -13.58 0.29 7.36
N ASP A 42 -14.57 -0.55 7.69
CA ASP A 42 -15.53 -0.25 8.75
C ASP A 42 -14.79 -0.15 10.10
N GLU A 43 -15.04 0.92 10.87
CA GLU A 43 -14.31 1.19 12.13
C GLU A 43 -14.56 0.09 13.18
N ASP A 44 -15.66 -0.64 13.06
CA ASP A 44 -16.05 -1.74 13.94
C ASP A 44 -15.55 -3.13 13.46
N ALA A 45 -14.83 -3.19 12.33
CA ALA A 45 -14.36 -4.46 11.77
C ALA A 45 -13.25 -5.08 12.64
N VAL A 46 -13.58 -6.17 13.36
CA VAL A 46 -12.62 -6.94 14.20
C VAL A 46 -11.53 -7.61 13.35
N VAL A 47 -11.78 -7.81 12.06
CA VAL A 47 -10.87 -8.43 11.10
C VAL A 47 -10.84 -7.56 9.84
N GLY A 48 -9.64 -7.28 9.32
CA GLY A 48 -9.47 -6.51 8.08
C GLY A 48 -10.13 -7.20 6.87
N ASN A 49 -10.20 -6.47 5.75
CA ASN A 49 -10.81 -6.96 4.52
C ASN A 49 -10.22 -8.30 4.06
N HIS A 50 -11.09 -9.26 3.75
CA HIS A 50 -10.69 -10.54 3.17
C HIS A 50 -10.27 -10.36 1.71
N GLU A 51 -9.44 -11.23 1.17
CA GLU A 51 -8.98 -11.19 -0.22
C GLU A 51 -10.13 -11.29 -1.25
N ALA A 52 -11.25 -11.85 -0.82
CA ALA A 52 -12.50 -11.97 -1.57
C ALA A 52 -13.42 -10.75 -1.43
N SER A 53 -13.07 -9.76 -0.60
CA SER A 53 -13.83 -8.52 -0.46
C SER A 53 -13.92 -7.76 -1.78
N GLN A 54 -15.04 -7.06 -1.96
CA GLN A 54 -15.26 -6.25 -3.14
C GLN A 54 -14.25 -5.10 -3.22
N LEU A 55 -13.85 -4.76 -4.44
CA LEU A 55 -13.02 -3.59 -4.70
C LEU A 55 -13.92 -2.34 -4.80
N LEU A 56 -13.80 -1.43 -3.83
CA LEU A 56 -14.57 -0.18 -3.74
C LEU A 56 -13.66 1.04 -3.56
N PRO A 57 -12.74 1.31 -4.51
CA PRO A 57 -11.77 2.40 -4.39
C PRO A 57 -12.48 3.77 -4.30
N THR A 58 -12.02 4.63 -3.38
CA THR A 58 -12.66 5.92 -3.08
C THR A 58 -11.96 7.13 -3.69
N ASN A 59 -10.80 6.93 -4.35
CA ASN A 59 -10.03 8.02 -4.95
C ASN A 59 -9.42 7.62 -6.32
N PRO A 60 -9.01 8.57 -7.18
CA PRO A 60 -8.49 8.25 -8.50
C PRO A 60 -7.24 7.37 -8.51
N TYR A 61 -6.37 7.47 -7.49
CA TYR A 61 -5.18 6.62 -7.38
C TYR A 61 -5.57 5.16 -7.12
N SER A 62 -6.35 4.91 -6.07
CA SER A 62 -6.87 3.58 -5.71
C SER A 62 -7.72 2.97 -6.83
N ALA A 63 -8.50 3.79 -7.55
CA ALA A 63 -9.26 3.33 -8.71
C ALA A 63 -8.35 2.77 -9.82
N THR A 64 -7.22 3.42 -10.09
CA THR A 64 -6.26 2.92 -11.09
C THR A 64 -5.54 1.65 -10.64
N LYS A 65 -5.32 1.47 -9.33
CA LYS A 65 -4.78 0.23 -8.76
C LYS A 65 -5.78 -0.92 -8.90
N ALA A 66 -7.05 -0.70 -8.54
CA ALA A 66 -8.11 -1.68 -8.73
C ALA A 66 -8.31 -2.05 -10.22
N GLY A 67 -8.26 -1.07 -11.12
CA GLY A 67 -8.34 -1.32 -12.56
C GLY A 67 -7.16 -2.14 -13.09
N ALA A 68 -5.95 -1.93 -12.58
CA ALA A 68 -4.79 -2.77 -12.90
C ALA A 68 -4.96 -4.20 -12.39
N GLU A 69 -5.48 -4.40 -11.17
CA GLU A 69 -5.79 -5.74 -10.65
C GLU A 69 -6.80 -6.49 -11.50
N MET A 70 -7.84 -5.80 -12.00
CA MET A 70 -8.82 -6.40 -12.91
C MET A 70 -8.17 -6.90 -14.20
N LEU A 71 -7.21 -6.15 -14.76
CA LEU A 71 -6.43 -6.62 -15.92
C LEU A 71 -5.59 -7.85 -15.57
N VAL A 72 -4.84 -7.82 -14.46
CA VAL A 72 -4.02 -8.95 -14.01
C VAL A 72 -4.86 -10.23 -13.87
N MET A 73 -6.02 -10.11 -13.21
CA MET A 73 -6.96 -11.21 -13.04
C MET A 73 -7.50 -11.72 -14.39
N ALA A 74 -7.89 -10.82 -15.29
CA ALA A 74 -8.37 -11.17 -16.62
C ALA A 74 -7.31 -11.91 -17.45
N TYR A 75 -6.04 -11.51 -17.35
CA TYR A 75 -4.94 -12.19 -18.05
C TYR A 75 -4.67 -13.58 -17.50
N GLY A 76 -4.73 -13.75 -16.18
CA GLY A 76 -4.67 -15.08 -15.56
C GLY A 76 -5.79 -15.99 -16.04
N ARG A 77 -7.03 -15.49 -16.09
CA ARG A 77 -8.21 -16.27 -16.51
C ARG A 77 -8.24 -16.60 -18.00
N SER A 78 -7.92 -15.62 -18.85
CA SER A 78 -8.07 -15.75 -20.31
C SER A 78 -6.88 -16.44 -20.97
N TYR A 79 -5.67 -16.28 -20.41
CA TYR A 79 -4.44 -16.74 -21.04
C TYR A 79 -3.62 -17.71 -20.18
N GLY A 80 -4.10 -18.06 -18.98
CA GLY A 80 -3.37 -18.93 -18.05
C GLY A 80 -2.06 -18.32 -17.54
N LEU A 81 -1.92 -16.99 -17.58
CA LEU A 81 -0.71 -16.33 -17.12
C LEU A 81 -0.54 -16.56 -15.61
N PRO A 82 0.66 -16.93 -15.10
CA PRO A 82 0.84 -17.28 -13.71
C PRO A 82 0.92 -16.05 -12.81
N VAL A 83 -0.21 -15.36 -12.64
CA VAL A 83 -0.32 -14.12 -11.88
C VAL A 83 -0.55 -14.37 -10.40
N ILE A 84 -0.01 -13.49 -9.56
CA ILE A 84 -0.29 -13.41 -8.12
C ILE A 84 -0.47 -11.93 -7.80
N THR A 85 -1.46 -11.58 -6.98
CA THR A 85 -1.65 -10.19 -6.55
C THR A 85 -1.37 -10.06 -5.06
N THR A 86 -0.70 -9.00 -4.65
CA THR A 86 -0.52 -8.66 -3.23
C THR A 86 -1.16 -7.33 -2.92
N ARG A 87 -1.82 -7.19 -1.77
CA ARG A 87 -2.39 -5.93 -1.30
C ARG A 87 -1.77 -5.59 0.05
N GLY A 88 -0.95 -4.54 0.09
CA GLY A 88 -0.23 -4.13 1.30
C GLY A 88 -0.90 -2.95 2.02
N ASN A 89 -0.76 -2.89 3.35
CA ASN A 89 -1.02 -1.65 4.09
C ASN A 89 0.08 -0.59 3.83
N ASN A 90 -0.02 0.59 4.48
CA ASN A 90 0.98 1.65 4.37
C ASN A 90 2.36 1.18 4.85
N VAL A 91 3.31 1.10 3.92
CA VAL A 91 4.69 0.70 4.21
C VAL A 91 5.50 1.88 4.74
N TYR A 92 6.35 1.64 5.74
CA TYR A 92 7.33 2.59 6.24
C TYR A 92 8.70 1.94 6.44
N GLY A 93 9.76 2.73 6.37
CA GLY A 93 11.12 2.26 6.61
C GLY A 93 12.18 3.06 5.85
N PRO A 94 13.46 2.62 5.91
CA PRO A 94 14.55 3.22 5.16
C PRO A 94 14.26 3.36 3.66
N ASN A 95 14.91 4.33 3.01
CA ASN A 95 14.79 4.63 1.57
C ASN A 95 13.42 5.16 1.09
N GLN A 96 12.48 5.45 2.00
CA GLN A 96 11.21 6.09 1.64
C GLN A 96 11.40 7.59 1.37
N PHE A 97 10.99 8.06 0.19
CA PHE A 97 11.03 9.47 -0.15
C PHE A 97 10.16 10.30 0.83
N PRO A 98 10.63 11.47 1.31
CA PRO A 98 10.00 12.21 2.42
C PRO A 98 8.74 13.01 2.02
N GLU A 99 7.91 12.43 1.16
CA GLU A 99 6.56 12.91 0.88
C GLU A 99 5.54 12.26 1.83
N LYS A 100 5.82 11.02 2.29
CA LYS A 100 4.95 10.24 3.17
C LYS A 100 5.06 10.69 4.63
N LEU A 101 4.02 10.42 5.42
CA LEU A 101 3.84 10.93 6.78
C LEU A 101 5.07 10.71 7.67
N ILE A 102 5.48 9.46 7.89
CA ILE A 102 6.57 9.08 8.80
C ILE A 102 7.91 9.73 8.41
N PRO A 103 8.44 9.57 7.17
CA PRO A 103 9.72 10.18 6.82
C PRO A 103 9.66 11.70 6.81
N LYS A 104 8.54 12.31 6.38
CA LYS A 104 8.34 13.76 6.45
C LYS A 104 8.41 14.27 7.89
N PHE A 105 7.71 13.61 8.81
CA PHE A 105 7.68 14.01 10.22
C PHE A 105 9.04 13.83 10.89
N ILE A 106 9.74 12.74 10.60
CA ILE A 106 11.12 12.54 11.08
C ILE A 106 12.02 13.69 10.63
N LEU A 107 11.98 14.08 9.35
CA LEU A 107 12.81 15.20 8.85
C LEU A 107 12.43 16.55 9.45
N LEU A 108 11.14 16.81 9.67
CA LEU A 108 10.69 18.04 10.33
C LEU A 108 11.15 18.08 11.80
N ALA A 109 10.98 16.98 12.53
CA ALA A 109 11.42 16.85 13.91
C ALA A 109 12.95 17.01 14.04
N MET A 110 13.72 16.44 13.11
CA MET A 110 15.17 16.63 13.03
C MET A 110 15.58 18.10 12.86
N ARG A 111 14.73 18.93 12.24
CA ARG A 111 14.94 20.38 12.08
C ARG A 111 14.33 21.22 13.20
N GLY A 112 13.68 20.59 14.18
CA GLY A 112 12.93 21.29 15.22
C GLY A 112 11.69 22.03 14.68
N GLU A 113 11.19 21.63 13.50
CA GLU A 113 10.01 22.20 12.88
C GLU A 113 8.73 21.51 13.37
N THR A 114 7.60 22.18 13.21
CA THR A 114 6.29 21.63 13.58
C THR A 114 5.84 20.52 12.63
N LEU A 115 5.12 19.53 13.14
CA LEU A 115 4.57 18.40 12.39
C LEU A 115 3.14 18.71 11.92
N PRO A 116 2.91 18.94 10.60
CA PRO A 116 1.60 19.30 10.10
C PRO A 116 0.69 18.08 9.96
N ILE A 117 -0.47 18.12 10.58
CA ILE A 117 -1.54 17.13 10.47
C ILE A 117 -2.71 17.73 9.69
N HIS A 118 -3.27 16.96 8.77
CA HIS A 118 -4.51 17.34 8.09
C HIS A 118 -5.72 16.88 8.90
N GLY A 119 -6.67 17.78 9.12
CA GLY A 119 -7.84 17.52 9.95
C GLY A 119 -7.46 17.45 11.44
N ASP A 120 -8.13 16.58 12.19
CA ASP A 120 -7.89 16.37 13.63
C ASP A 120 -6.87 15.24 13.92
N GLY A 121 -6.32 14.61 12.88
CA GLY A 121 -5.38 13.50 13.01
C GLY A 121 -5.98 12.18 13.50
N SER A 122 -7.31 12.07 13.58
CA SER A 122 -8.03 10.85 14.00
C SER A 122 -7.93 9.72 12.99
N ASN A 123 -7.61 10.04 11.73
CA ASN A 123 -7.42 9.07 10.65
C ASN A 123 -6.55 7.89 11.08
N VAL A 124 -7.14 6.69 11.04
CA VAL A 124 -6.49 5.44 11.40
C VAL A 124 -5.83 4.82 10.18
N ARG A 125 -4.58 4.36 10.32
CA ARG A 125 -3.86 3.61 9.28
C ARG A 125 -3.08 2.46 9.90
N SER A 126 -2.93 1.37 9.14
CA SER A 126 -2.01 0.29 9.46
C SER A 126 -0.64 0.58 8.86
N TYR A 127 0.42 0.54 9.69
CA TYR A 127 1.79 0.80 9.26
C TYR A 127 2.60 -0.49 9.30
N LEU A 128 3.09 -0.92 8.15
CA LEU A 128 3.85 -2.15 8.00
C LEU A 128 5.32 -1.83 7.71
N TYR A 129 6.25 -2.47 8.43
CA TYR A 129 7.67 -2.20 8.24
C TYR A 129 8.17 -2.80 6.92
N CYS A 130 9.06 -2.11 6.21
CA CYS A 130 9.48 -2.51 4.88
C CYS A 130 10.18 -3.87 4.81
N GLU A 131 10.86 -4.29 5.89
CA GLU A 131 11.49 -5.62 5.93
C GLU A 131 10.46 -6.73 6.07
N ASP A 132 9.39 -6.52 6.87
CA ASP A 132 8.27 -7.48 6.95
C ASP A 132 7.59 -7.65 5.57
N VAL A 133 7.48 -6.57 4.79
CA VAL A 133 6.96 -6.62 3.42
C VAL A 133 7.89 -7.42 2.50
N ALA A 134 9.20 -7.22 2.63
CA ALA A 134 10.19 -7.93 1.84
C ALA A 134 10.16 -9.43 2.14
N GLU A 135 10.07 -9.81 3.41
CA GLU A 135 9.90 -11.21 3.84
C GLU A 135 8.59 -11.81 3.30
N ALA A 136 7.48 -11.07 3.37
CA ALA A 136 6.22 -11.51 2.78
C ALA A 136 6.34 -11.74 1.27
N PHE A 137 7.03 -10.87 0.54
CA PHE A 137 7.30 -11.08 -0.89
C PHE A 137 8.17 -12.29 -1.17
N GLU A 138 9.18 -12.56 -0.34
CA GLU A 138 10.01 -13.77 -0.47
C GLU A 138 9.15 -15.02 -0.31
N VAL A 139 8.30 -15.08 0.72
CA VAL A 139 7.38 -16.19 0.95
C VAL A 139 6.43 -16.37 -0.24
N ILE A 140 5.82 -15.29 -0.73
CA ILE A 140 4.87 -15.33 -1.85
C ILE A 140 5.56 -15.73 -3.15
N LEU A 141 6.78 -15.25 -3.40
CA LEU A 141 7.56 -15.59 -4.57
C LEU A 141 7.86 -17.09 -4.65
N HIS A 142 8.14 -17.72 -3.51
CA HIS A 142 8.52 -19.14 -3.47
C HIS A 142 7.33 -20.08 -3.28
N LYS A 143 6.38 -19.71 -2.41
CA LYS A 143 5.30 -20.59 -1.93
C LYS A 143 3.90 -20.10 -2.30
N GLY A 144 3.78 -18.88 -2.85
CA GLY A 144 2.50 -18.33 -3.28
C GLY A 144 1.87 -19.17 -4.39
N GLU A 145 0.56 -19.38 -4.26
CA GLU A 145 -0.26 -20.08 -5.23
C GLU A 145 -0.65 -19.14 -6.37
N VAL A 146 -0.48 -19.61 -7.60
CA VAL A 146 -0.86 -18.85 -8.80
C VAL A 146 -2.38 -18.63 -8.82
N GLY A 147 -2.80 -17.47 -9.30
CA GLY A 147 -4.19 -17.05 -9.38
C GLY A 147 -4.76 -16.48 -8.08
N HIS A 148 -3.99 -16.50 -6.99
CA HIS A 148 -4.43 -16.02 -5.69
C HIS A 148 -4.03 -14.58 -5.40
N VAL A 149 -4.76 -13.99 -4.46
CA VAL A 149 -4.45 -12.70 -3.86
C VAL A 149 -3.94 -12.94 -2.44
N TYR A 150 -3.01 -12.12 -1.97
CA TYR A 150 -2.50 -12.14 -0.61
C TYR A 150 -2.55 -10.74 0.01
N ASN A 151 -3.27 -10.59 1.12
CA ASN A 151 -3.18 -9.38 1.93
C ASN A 151 -1.91 -9.44 2.79
N ILE A 152 -1.11 -8.38 2.73
CA ILE A 152 0.11 -8.21 3.54
C ILE A 152 -0.14 -7.04 4.47
N GLY A 153 -0.54 -7.35 5.70
CA GLY A 153 -0.97 -6.32 6.63
C GLY A 153 -0.62 -6.58 8.07
N THR A 154 -0.96 -5.62 8.91
CA THR A 154 -0.81 -5.69 10.36
C THR A 154 -2.15 -5.48 11.04
N LYS A 155 -2.35 -6.14 12.19
CA LYS A 155 -3.49 -5.87 13.09
C LYS A 155 -3.30 -4.61 13.91
N LYS A 156 -2.12 -3.97 13.83
CA LYS A 156 -1.78 -2.78 14.61
C LYS A 156 -2.11 -1.53 13.79
N GLU A 157 -3.24 -0.97 14.11
CA GLU A 157 -3.66 0.33 13.63
C GLU A 157 -3.11 1.46 14.50
N ARG A 158 -2.84 2.61 13.87
CA ARG A 158 -2.39 3.82 14.56
C ARG A 158 -3.08 5.03 13.94
N ARG A 159 -3.55 5.95 14.80
CA ARG A 159 -3.99 7.25 14.34
C ARG A 159 -2.78 8.08 13.91
N VAL A 160 -2.97 8.96 12.94
CA VAL A 160 -1.92 9.89 12.50
C VAL A 160 -1.35 10.71 13.66
N ILE A 161 -2.22 11.15 14.57
CA ILE A 161 -1.81 11.90 15.77
C ILE A 161 -0.91 11.09 16.71
N ASP A 162 -1.15 9.79 16.85
CA ASP A 162 -0.35 8.92 17.72
C ASP A 162 1.06 8.71 17.13
N VAL A 163 1.16 8.59 15.80
CA VAL A 163 2.45 8.53 15.10
C VAL A 163 3.24 9.82 15.28
N ALA A 164 2.58 10.99 15.16
CA ALA A 164 3.23 12.27 15.40
C ALA A 164 3.78 12.39 16.83
N LYS A 165 2.98 11.98 17.83
CA LYS A 165 3.38 11.97 19.25
C LYS A 165 4.57 11.06 19.51
N ASP A 166 4.60 9.86 18.92
CA ASP A 166 5.73 8.94 19.03
C ASP A 166 7.01 9.56 18.46
N ILE A 167 6.92 10.24 17.31
CA ILE A 167 8.06 10.95 16.70
C ILE A 167 8.52 12.10 17.60
N CYS A 168 7.60 12.95 18.09
CA CYS A 168 7.95 14.02 19.04
C CYS A 168 8.69 13.47 20.26
N LYS A 169 8.23 12.35 20.83
CA LYS A 169 8.88 11.68 21.96
C LYS A 169 10.30 11.22 21.63
N LEU A 170 10.52 10.63 20.45
CA LEU A 170 11.85 10.19 20.01
C LEU A 170 12.85 11.35 19.85
N PHE A 171 12.34 12.54 19.48
CA PHE A 171 13.15 13.76 19.31
C PHE A 171 13.10 14.70 20.53
N SER A 172 12.49 14.27 21.65
CA SER A 172 12.32 15.09 22.87
C SER A 172 11.64 16.44 22.63
N MET A 173 10.68 16.48 21.69
CA MET A 173 9.84 17.65 21.39
C MET A 173 8.52 17.56 22.16
N ASP A 174 7.99 18.72 22.59
CA ASP A 174 6.67 18.79 23.22
C ASP A 174 5.56 18.62 22.17
N PRO A 175 4.73 17.55 22.24
CA PRO A 175 3.67 17.33 21.27
C PRO A 175 2.60 18.43 21.23
N GLU A 176 2.33 19.13 22.35
CA GLU A 176 1.29 20.17 22.41
C GLU A 176 1.64 21.40 21.58
N THR A 177 2.93 21.75 21.51
CA THR A 177 3.41 22.90 20.73
C THR A 177 3.89 22.52 19.34
N SER A 178 4.30 21.26 19.16
CA SER A 178 4.98 20.80 17.94
C SER A 178 4.04 20.26 16.88
N ILE A 179 2.85 19.79 17.24
CA ILE A 179 1.87 19.25 16.29
C ILE A 179 0.87 20.35 15.92
N LYS A 180 0.63 20.56 14.62
CA LYS A 180 -0.25 21.63 14.10
C LYS A 180 -1.18 21.14 13.01
#